data_AF-A0A8C8VXV4-F1
#
_entry.id   AF-A0A8C8VXV4-F1
#
_cell.length_a   1.000
_cell.length_b   1.000
_cell.length_c   1.000
_cell.angle_alpha   90.00
_cell.angle_beta   90.00
_cell.angle_gamma   90.00
#
_symmetry.space_group_name_H-M   'P 1'
#
loop_
_entity.id
_entity.type
_entity.pdbx_description
1 polymer ?
#
loop_
_entity_poly.entity_id
_entity_poly.type
_entity_poly.pdbx_seq_one_letter_code
_entity_poly.pdbx_strand_id
1 'polypeptide(L)'
;MGPSSAFLGILFFSGALGLTTSPTRGRLHCYTCGFAKPCYPVPTECQEDEVCGISVGTSDQKEEVIERRGCLPRAHCPLLGRATYWSQPYALRHQCCEQDLCNAAASLPGLPRLSLTTLSLLAAIFAWGVHIFL
;
A
#
# COMPACT_ATOMS: atom_id res chain seq x y z
N MET A 1 -16.68 51.68 17.45
CA MET A 1 -15.98 51.75 16.14
C MET A 1 -14.49 51.79 16.43
N GLY A 2 -13.66 50.81 16.09
CA GLY A 2 -13.89 49.54 15.41
C GLY A 2 -12.74 48.56 15.67
N PRO A 3 -13.00 47.24 15.73
CA PRO A 3 -11.95 46.24 15.78
C PRO A 3 -11.43 46.00 14.36
N SER A 4 -10.59 46.90 13.84
CA SER A 4 -10.13 46.83 12.44
C SER A 4 -8.73 46.22 12.26
N SER A 5 -8.03 45.89 13.35
CA SER A 5 -6.65 45.39 13.29
C SER A 5 -6.55 43.85 13.31
N ALA A 6 -7.47 43.16 14.00
CA ALA A 6 -7.41 41.71 14.15
C ALA A 6 -7.81 40.92 12.87
N PHE A 7 -8.57 41.53 11.97
CA PHE A 7 -9.06 40.84 10.76
C PHE A 7 -8.02 40.78 9.63
N LEU A 8 -6.99 41.63 9.64
CA LEU A 8 -5.94 41.63 8.63
C LEU A 8 -4.89 40.52 8.86
N GLY A 9 -4.69 40.09 10.10
CA GLY A 9 -3.75 39.00 10.43
C GLY A 9 -4.25 37.60 10.05
N ILE A 10 -5.58 37.40 10.00
CA ILE A 10 -6.20 36.10 9.68
C ILE A 10 -6.20 35.85 8.17
N LEU A 11 -6.31 36.92 7.36
CA LEU A 11 -6.27 36.85 5.89
C LEU A 11 -4.87 36.58 5.33
N PHE A 12 -3.81 36.88 6.10
CA PHE A 12 -2.42 36.63 5.65
C PHE A 12 -1.96 35.19 5.88
N PHE A 13 -2.52 34.48 6.87
CA PHE A 13 -2.21 33.07 7.12
C PHE A 13 -2.98 32.09 6.23
N SER A 14 -4.03 32.54 5.53
CA SER A 14 -4.82 31.72 4.63
C SER A 14 -4.20 31.55 3.23
N GLY A 15 -3.14 32.33 2.91
CA GLY A 15 -2.47 32.29 1.60
C GLY A 15 -1.49 31.13 1.39
N ALA A 16 -1.22 30.31 2.41
CA ALA A 16 -0.26 29.19 2.33
C ALA A 16 -0.92 27.80 2.35
N LEU A 17 -2.24 27.70 2.23
CA LEU A 17 -3.00 26.45 2.28
C LEU A 17 -3.53 25.98 0.91
N GLY A 18 -2.83 26.30 -0.17
CA GLY A 18 -3.28 25.90 -1.50
C GLY A 18 -2.11 25.72 -2.42
N LEU A 19 -1.50 24.52 -2.36
CA LEU A 19 -0.75 23.81 -3.41
C LEU A 19 0.21 22.84 -2.72
N THR A 20 -0.33 21.87 -1.96
CA THR A 20 0.37 20.59 -1.89
C THR A 20 0.26 20.02 -3.30
N THR A 21 1.21 20.36 -4.15
CA THR A 21 1.46 19.59 -5.35
C THR A 21 1.66 18.18 -4.85
N SER A 22 0.66 17.32 -5.11
CA SER A 22 0.86 15.88 -4.95
C SER A 22 2.19 15.60 -5.63
N PRO A 23 3.17 14.96 -4.95
CA PRO A 23 4.45 14.69 -5.58
C PRO A 23 4.12 14.11 -6.94
N THR A 24 4.63 14.73 -8.02
CA THR A 24 4.57 14.16 -9.36
C THR A 24 5.13 12.76 -9.20
N ARG A 25 4.23 11.78 -9.05
CA ARG A 25 4.59 10.45 -8.63
C ARG A 25 5.40 9.95 -9.81
N GLY A 26 6.71 9.83 -9.63
CA GLY A 26 7.54 9.14 -10.61
C GLY A 26 6.81 7.84 -10.98
N ARG A 27 6.88 7.46 -12.25
CA ARG A 27 6.10 6.34 -12.76
C ARG A 27 6.43 5.11 -11.88
N LEU A 28 5.39 4.57 -11.23
CA LEU A 28 5.53 3.57 -10.16
C LEU A 28 6.11 2.28 -10.75
N HIS A 29 7.16 1.72 -10.15
CA HIS A 29 7.67 0.41 -10.52
C HIS A 29 7.19 -0.65 -9.54
N CYS A 30 6.81 -1.81 -10.07
CA CYS A 30 6.39 -2.96 -9.28
C CYS A 30 7.07 -4.23 -9.80
N TYR A 31 7.24 -5.23 -8.95
CA TYR A 31 7.65 -6.55 -9.39
C TYR A 31 6.49 -7.27 -10.09
N THR A 32 6.74 -7.83 -11.27
CA THR A 32 5.77 -8.62 -12.04
C THR A 32 6.23 -10.06 -12.22
N CYS A 33 5.30 -11.00 -12.07
CA CYS A 33 5.49 -12.41 -12.44
C CYS A 33 4.11 -13.09 -12.56
N GLY A 34 4.03 -14.15 -13.35
CA GLY A 34 2.81 -14.95 -13.51
C GLY A 34 2.62 -16.02 -12.42
N PHE A 35 1.61 -16.88 -12.61
CA PHE A 35 1.30 -18.00 -11.69
C PHE A 35 2.28 -19.19 -11.78
N ALA A 36 3.13 -19.22 -12.81
CA ALA A 36 4.12 -20.27 -12.98
C ALA A 36 5.14 -20.22 -11.84
N LYS A 37 5.39 -21.37 -11.21
CA LYS A 37 6.42 -21.52 -10.17
C LYS A 37 7.72 -22.06 -10.79
N PRO A 38 8.89 -21.52 -10.42
CA PRO A 38 9.09 -20.39 -9.50
C PRO A 38 8.73 -19.03 -10.14
N CYS A 39 8.14 -18.13 -9.34
CA CYS A 39 7.92 -16.74 -9.76
C CYS A 39 9.27 -16.00 -9.71
N TYR A 40 9.78 -15.62 -10.89
CA TYR A 40 10.95 -14.74 -11.03
C TYR A 40 10.47 -13.29 -11.25
N PRO A 41 10.46 -12.45 -10.20
CA PRO A 41 9.91 -11.10 -10.30
C PRO A 41 10.80 -10.19 -11.14
N VAL A 42 10.19 -9.47 -12.08
CA VAL A 42 10.86 -8.46 -12.92
C VAL A 42 10.31 -7.06 -12.58
N PRO A 43 11.15 -6.05 -12.32
CA PRO A 43 10.68 -4.68 -12.18
C PRO A 43 9.95 -4.21 -13.45
N THR A 44 8.77 -3.63 -13.29
CA THR A 44 7.96 -3.13 -14.41
C THR A 44 7.32 -1.82 -14.01
N GLU A 45 7.40 -0.86 -14.92
CA GLU A 45 6.74 0.43 -14.78
C GLU A 45 5.23 0.30 -14.99
N CYS A 46 4.43 0.81 -14.06
CA CYS A 46 2.99 0.76 -14.08
C CYS A 46 2.36 1.98 -14.77
N GLN A 47 1.11 1.83 -15.20
CA GLN A 47 0.30 2.92 -15.74
C GLN A 47 -0.14 3.89 -14.64
N GLU A 48 -0.71 5.02 -15.06
CA GLU A 48 -1.39 5.92 -14.14
C GLU A 48 -2.54 5.19 -13.42
N ASP A 49 -2.74 5.53 -12.15
CA ASP A 49 -3.72 4.93 -11.25
C ASP A 49 -3.58 3.42 -10.98
N GLU A 50 -2.45 2.82 -11.36
CA GLU A 50 -2.06 1.49 -10.91
C GLU A 50 -1.24 1.54 -9.60
N VAL A 51 -1.33 0.44 -8.85
CA VAL A 51 -0.60 0.19 -7.60
C VAL A 51 0.07 -1.17 -7.68
N CYS A 52 1.13 -1.39 -6.91
CA CYS A 52 1.73 -2.71 -6.83
C CYS A 52 0.79 -3.65 -6.08
N GLY A 53 0.67 -4.88 -6.57
CA GLY A 53 -0.10 -5.90 -5.89
C GLY A 53 0.48 -7.29 -5.96
N ILE A 54 0.05 -8.09 -5.00
CA ILE A 54 0.22 -9.53 -4.94
C ILE A 54 -1.20 -10.12 -4.99
N SER A 55 -1.45 -11.03 -5.94
CA SER A 55 -2.75 -11.69 -6.09
C SER A 55 -2.60 -13.17 -5.76
N VAL A 56 -3.28 -13.62 -4.72
CA VAL A 56 -3.30 -15.02 -4.29
C VAL A 56 -4.61 -15.64 -4.71
N GLY A 57 -4.54 -16.74 -5.45
CA GLY A 57 -5.68 -17.48 -5.97
C GLY A 57 -5.91 -18.79 -5.24
N THR A 58 -7.18 -19.06 -4.92
CA THR A 58 -7.65 -20.33 -4.37
C THR A 58 -8.71 -20.93 -5.30
N SER A 59 -8.69 -22.24 -5.50
CA SER A 59 -9.70 -22.97 -6.28
C SER A 59 -10.60 -23.76 -5.34
N ASP A 60 -11.90 -23.84 -5.63
CA ASP A 60 -12.85 -24.66 -4.87
C ASP A 60 -12.61 -26.16 -5.09
N GLN A 61 -11.96 -26.54 -6.21
CA GLN A 61 -11.75 -27.93 -6.61
C GLN A 61 -10.40 -28.50 -6.15
N LYS A 62 -9.46 -27.65 -5.77
CA LYS A 62 -8.08 -28.04 -5.45
C LYS A 62 -7.53 -27.20 -4.30
N GLU A 63 -6.78 -27.85 -3.40
CA GLU A 63 -5.97 -27.19 -2.36
C GLU A 63 -4.71 -26.50 -2.93
N GLU A 64 -4.68 -26.23 -4.23
CA GLU A 64 -3.57 -25.57 -4.88
C GLU A 64 -3.71 -24.05 -4.77
N VAL A 65 -2.70 -23.40 -4.18
CA VAL A 65 -2.61 -21.94 -4.09
C VAL A 65 -1.70 -21.41 -5.18
N ILE A 66 -2.25 -20.52 -6.01
CA ILE A 66 -1.52 -19.77 -7.04
C ILE A 66 -1.21 -18.36 -6.55
N GLU A 67 -0.10 -17.78 -6.97
CA GLU A 67 0.27 -16.40 -6.65
C GLU A 67 0.81 -15.71 -7.90
N ARG A 68 0.47 -14.45 -8.10
CA ARG A 68 1.09 -13.57 -9.11
C ARG A 68 1.38 -12.20 -8.52
N ARG A 69 2.29 -11.47 -9.15
CA ARG A 69 2.62 -10.08 -8.79
C ARG A 69 2.48 -9.18 -9.99
N GLY A 70 2.15 -7.92 -9.76
CA GLY A 70 2.23 -6.90 -10.79
C GLY A 70 1.48 -5.61 -10.46
N CYS A 71 1.34 -4.78 -11.48
CA CYS A 71 0.52 -3.58 -11.46
C CYS A 71 -0.97 -3.98 -11.46
N LEU A 72 -1.76 -3.35 -10.60
CA LEU A 72 -3.21 -3.51 -10.53
C LEU A 72 -3.85 -2.13 -10.50
N PRO A 73 -4.96 -1.90 -11.23
CA PRO A 73 -5.69 -0.64 -11.08
C PRO A 73 -6.15 -0.48 -9.63
N ARG A 74 -5.95 0.71 -9.04
CA ARG A 74 -6.24 0.97 -7.61
C ARG A 74 -7.66 0.56 -7.21
N ALA A 75 -8.63 0.79 -8.08
CA ALA A 75 -10.03 0.43 -7.87
C ALA A 75 -10.29 -1.08 -7.73
N HIS A 76 -9.40 -1.93 -8.26
CA HIS A 76 -9.52 -3.39 -8.15
C HIS A 76 -8.92 -3.96 -6.86
N CYS A 77 -8.12 -3.18 -6.12
CA CYS A 77 -7.50 -3.68 -4.90
C CYS A 77 -8.49 -4.23 -3.84
N PRO A 78 -9.62 -3.57 -3.54
CA PRO A 78 -10.60 -4.09 -2.58
C PRO A 78 -11.53 -5.17 -3.17
N LEU A 79 -11.49 -5.39 -4.50
CA LEU A 79 -12.40 -6.29 -5.18
C LEU A 79 -11.84 -7.72 -5.21
N LEU A 80 -12.73 -8.70 -5.33
CA LEU A 80 -12.32 -10.08 -5.60
C LEU A 80 -12.00 -10.22 -7.10
N GLY A 81 -10.85 -10.78 -7.43
CA GLY A 81 -10.46 -11.07 -8.80
C GLY A 81 -10.84 -12.48 -9.25
N ARG A 82 -10.74 -12.72 -10.55
CA ARG A 82 -10.86 -14.05 -11.16
C ARG A 82 -9.72 -14.30 -12.14
N ALA A 83 -9.25 -15.53 -12.19
CA ALA A 83 -8.32 -15.98 -13.22
C ALA A 83 -8.56 -17.45 -13.55
N THR A 84 -8.20 -17.82 -14.77
CA THR A 84 -8.14 -19.22 -15.19
C THR A 84 -6.67 -19.61 -15.32
N TYR A 85 -6.28 -20.69 -14.65
CA TYR A 85 -4.94 -21.24 -14.74
C TYR A 85 -5.06 -22.75 -14.90
N TRP A 86 -4.40 -23.33 -15.92
CA TRP A 86 -4.48 -24.77 -16.24
C TRP A 86 -5.94 -25.27 -16.35
N SER A 87 -6.77 -24.51 -17.07
CA SER A 87 -8.20 -24.79 -17.27
C SER A 87 -9.04 -24.83 -15.98
N GLN A 88 -8.50 -24.32 -14.87
CA GLN A 88 -9.16 -24.26 -13.58
C GLN A 88 -9.44 -22.81 -13.19
N PRO A 89 -10.67 -22.48 -12.73
CA PRO A 89 -10.98 -21.16 -12.22
C PRO A 89 -10.46 -20.97 -10.80
N TYR A 90 -9.94 -19.76 -10.53
CA TYR A 90 -9.46 -19.33 -9.22
C TYR A 90 -10.10 -18.00 -8.82
N ALA A 91 -10.52 -17.91 -7.56
CA ALA A 91 -10.87 -16.66 -6.91
C ALA A 91 -9.60 -15.99 -6.39
N LEU A 92 -9.35 -14.74 -6.78
CA LEU A 92 -8.14 -14.00 -6.40
C LEU A 92 -8.43 -13.00 -5.28
N ARG A 93 -7.56 -12.97 -4.27
CA ARG A 93 -7.48 -11.90 -3.28
C ARG A 93 -6.25 -11.05 -3.53
N HIS A 94 -6.40 -9.74 -3.41
CA HIS A 94 -5.33 -8.78 -3.70
C HIS A 94 -4.80 -8.14 -2.42
N GLN A 95 -3.48 -8.02 -2.33
CA GLN A 95 -2.81 -7.19 -1.34
C GLN A 95 -2.00 -6.13 -2.09
N CYS A 96 -2.33 -4.85 -1.88
CA CYS A 96 -1.69 -3.76 -2.62
C CYS A 96 -0.90 -2.81 -1.73
N CYS A 97 -0.02 -2.06 -2.36
CA CYS A 97 0.77 -0.98 -1.78
C CYS A 97 1.16 0.00 -2.89
N GLU A 98 1.52 1.22 -2.51
CA GLU A 98 1.71 2.31 -3.47
C GLU A 98 3.14 2.88 -3.51
N GLN A 99 4.06 2.24 -2.79
CA GLN A 99 5.48 2.59 -2.82
C GLN A 99 6.18 1.82 -3.95
N ASP A 100 7.27 2.39 -4.45
CA ASP A 100 8.08 1.76 -5.49
C ASP A 100 8.58 0.38 -5.02
N LEU A 101 8.41 -0.64 -5.87
CA LEU A 101 8.82 -2.03 -5.66
C LEU A 101 8.31 -2.66 -4.34
N CYS A 102 7.23 -2.13 -3.76
CA CYS A 102 6.75 -2.51 -2.43
C CYS A 102 6.19 -3.95 -2.34
N ASN A 103 5.94 -4.59 -3.47
CA ASN A 103 5.51 -5.98 -3.56
C ASN A 103 6.69 -6.98 -3.63
N ALA A 104 7.85 -6.61 -3.09
CA ALA A 104 9.02 -7.48 -2.97
C ALA A 104 8.82 -8.63 -1.98
N ALA A 105 8.13 -8.39 -0.87
CA ALA A 105 7.95 -9.37 0.19
C ALA A 105 7.23 -10.62 -0.33
N ALA A 106 7.76 -11.80 0.00
CA ALA A 106 6.99 -13.03 -0.09
C ALA A 106 5.77 -12.89 0.82
N SER A 107 4.57 -13.07 0.26
CA SER A 107 3.35 -13.22 1.05
C SER A 107 3.52 -14.46 1.93
N LEU A 108 4.00 -14.28 3.17
CA LEU A 108 3.73 -15.25 4.21
C LEU A 108 2.26 -15.07 4.60
N PRO A 109 1.40 -16.08 4.41
CA PRO A 109 0.04 -16.02 4.92
C PRO A 109 0.08 -15.83 6.44
N GLY A 110 -0.55 -14.78 6.95
CA GLY A 110 -0.87 -14.67 8.39
C GLY A 110 0.04 -13.80 9.27
N LEU A 111 1.04 -13.08 8.74
CA LEU A 111 1.71 -12.05 9.57
C LEU A 111 0.90 -10.74 9.57
N PRO A 112 0.42 -10.25 10.73
CA PRO A 112 -0.11 -8.90 10.82
C PRO A 112 1.00 -7.93 10.44
N ARG A 113 0.72 -7.04 9.48
CA ARG A 113 1.61 -5.92 9.17
C ARG A 113 1.69 -5.04 10.41
N LEU A 114 2.72 -5.25 11.24
CA LEU A 114 3.04 -4.41 12.38
C LEU A 114 3.26 -3.00 11.85
N SER A 115 2.27 -2.13 12.07
CA SER A 115 2.35 -0.75 11.65
C SER A 115 3.52 -0.07 12.38
N LEU A 116 4.33 0.70 11.66
CA LEU A 116 5.44 1.47 12.24
C LEU A 116 4.97 2.37 13.40
N THR A 117 3.71 2.80 13.36
CA THR A 117 3.03 3.54 14.43
C THR A 117 2.92 2.77 15.75
N THR A 118 2.63 1.46 15.70
CA THR A 118 2.62 0.62 16.92
C THR A 118 4.01 0.49 17.54
N LEU A 119 5.06 0.42 16.72
CA LEU A 119 6.44 0.32 17.22
C LEU A 119 6.90 1.62 17.90
N SER A 120 6.55 2.79 17.32
CA SER A 120 6.82 4.10 17.92
C SER A 120 6.10 4.32 19.25
N LEU A 121 4.86 3.85 19.39
CA LEU A 121 4.10 3.99 20.64
C LEU A 121 4.72 3.13 21.76
N LEU A 122 5.13 1.91 21.48
CA LEU A 122 5.84 1.08 22.47
C LEU A 122 7.15 1.74 22.92
N ALA A 123 7.95 2.28 21.99
CA ALA A 123 9.20 2.96 22.34
C ALA A 123 8.96 4.20 23.23
N ALA A 124 7.89 4.97 22.99
CA ALA A 124 7.53 6.12 23.81
C ALA A 124 7.11 5.72 25.24
N ILE A 125 6.37 4.62 25.40
CA ILE A 125 5.95 4.11 26.71
C ILE A 125 7.17 3.64 27.53
N PHE A 126 8.14 2.96 26.91
CA PHE A 126 9.38 2.58 27.59
C PHE A 126 10.24 3.78 27.97
N ALA A 127 10.34 4.80 27.10
CA ALA A 127 11.07 6.03 27.40
C ALA A 127 10.44 6.82 28.58
N TRP A 128 9.11 6.87 28.67
CA TRP A 128 8.42 7.56 29.76
C TRP A 128 8.42 6.74 31.06
N GLY A 129 8.36 5.41 30.98
CA GLY A 129 8.45 4.53 32.15
C GLY A 129 9.81 4.61 32.86
N VAL A 130 10.90 4.78 32.12
CA VAL A 130 12.25 4.98 32.69
C VAL A 130 12.39 6.35 33.37
N HIS A 131 11.65 7.37 32.92
CA HIS A 131 11.71 8.72 33.49
C HIS A 131 10.88 8.89 34.77
N ILE A 132 9.97 7.96 35.09
CA ILE A 132 9.14 7.99 36.30
C ILE A 132 9.79 7.22 37.48
N PHE A 133 10.75 6.33 37.19
CA PHE A 133 11.40 5.47 38.18
C PHE A 133 12.84 5.87 38.54
N LEU A 134 13.32 7.03 38.09
CA LEU A 134 14.67 7.56 38.40
C LEU A 134 14.61 8.94 39.05
#